data_AF-A0A858ATG6-F1
#
_entry.id   AF-A0A858ATG6-F1
#
_cell.length_a   1.000
_cell.length_b   1.000
_cell.length_c   1.000
_cell.angle_alpha   90.00
_cell.angle_beta   90.00
_cell.angle_gamma   90.00
#
_symmetry.space_group_name_H-M   'P 1'
#
loop_
_entity.id
_entity.type
_entity.pdbx_description
1 polymer ?
#
loop_
_entity_poly.entity_id
_entity_poly.type
_entity_poly.pdbx_seq_one_letter_code
_entity_poly.pdbx_strand_id
1 'polypeptide(L)'
;MKDENKTSNFKKLKDLREQEKQAHKQQVQDKVSEVSKDPLNSQMRFIDSKKLRWYDYLIALFISAIIIGFSFIIGIFAFKDIDKTEWITTAFALLSILSWLIIGYIKNRQVAKFYNDTRRRYQTTLSEEEGFLRRISKIALLICLVLTITSIIIWVTP
;
A
#
# COMPACT_ATOMS: atom_id res chain seq x y z
N MET A 1 -57.66 13.40 -26.10
CA MET A 1 -56.37 13.35 -26.82
C MET A 1 -55.14 13.76 -26.00
N LYS A 2 -55.25 14.42 -24.82
CA LYS A 2 -54.08 14.84 -24.02
C LYS A 2 -53.52 13.75 -23.08
N ASP A 3 -54.32 12.74 -22.73
CA ASP A 3 -53.95 11.72 -21.73
C ASP A 3 -53.19 10.50 -22.25
N GLU A 4 -53.34 10.14 -23.53
CA GLU A 4 -52.56 9.05 -24.16
C GLU A 4 -51.06 9.38 -24.24
N ASN A 5 -50.73 10.67 -24.40
CA ASN A 5 -49.35 11.14 -24.46
C ASN A 5 -48.65 11.10 -23.09
N LYS A 6 -49.41 11.25 -21.99
CA LYS A 6 -48.88 11.11 -20.62
C LYS A 6 -48.58 9.67 -20.25
N THR A 7 -49.44 8.72 -20.63
CA THR A 7 -49.25 7.28 -20.37
C THR A 7 -48.08 6.70 -21.18
N SER A 8 -47.89 7.15 -22.42
CA SER A 8 -46.75 6.83 -23.27
C SER A 8 -45.40 7.25 -22.65
N ASN A 9 -45.31 8.48 -22.16
CA ASN A 9 -44.09 8.99 -21.50
C ASN A 9 -43.80 8.29 -20.17
N PHE A 10 -44.84 7.91 -19.40
CA PHE A 10 -44.67 7.15 -18.16
C PHE A 10 -44.14 5.73 -18.41
N LYS A 11 -44.62 5.06 -19.48
CA LYS A 11 -44.08 3.76 -19.93
C LYS A 11 -42.61 3.89 -20.34
N LYS A 12 -42.25 4.90 -21.14
CA LYS A 12 -40.85 5.18 -21.51
C LYS A 12 -39.94 5.41 -20.31
N LEU A 13 -40.39 6.19 -19.31
CA LEU A 13 -39.62 6.44 -18.09
C LEU A 13 -39.43 5.17 -17.25
N LYS A 14 -40.43 4.29 -17.24
CA LYS A 14 -40.34 2.99 -16.56
C LYS A 14 -39.34 2.07 -17.27
N ASP A 15 -39.41 1.99 -18.59
CA ASP A 15 -38.48 1.19 -19.40
C ASP A 15 -37.04 1.70 -19.28
N LEU A 16 -36.82 3.03 -19.28
CA LEU A 16 -35.50 3.63 -19.04
C LEU A 16 -34.95 3.27 -17.66
N ARG A 17 -35.77 3.29 -16.61
CA ARG A 17 -35.37 2.84 -15.27
C ARG A 17 -35.05 1.35 -15.21
N GLU A 18 -35.78 0.52 -15.95
CA GLU A 18 -35.50 -0.92 -16.01
C GLU A 18 -34.20 -1.20 -16.78
N GLN A 19 -33.97 -0.48 -17.89
CA GLN A 19 -32.72 -0.54 -18.64
C GLN A 19 -31.52 -0.06 -17.82
N GLU A 20 -31.63 1.06 -17.08
CA GLU A 20 -30.58 1.51 -16.16
C GLU A 20 -30.29 0.49 -15.08
N LYS A 21 -31.33 -0.14 -14.50
CA LYS A 21 -31.15 -1.20 -13.50
C LYS A 21 -30.48 -2.44 -14.10
N GLN A 22 -30.82 -2.81 -15.33
CA GLN A 22 -30.22 -3.95 -16.02
C GLN A 22 -28.76 -3.66 -16.40
N ALA A 23 -28.46 -2.49 -16.97
CA ALA A 23 -27.11 -2.04 -17.27
C ALA A 23 -26.24 -1.96 -16.01
N HIS A 24 -26.81 -1.47 -14.91
CA HIS A 24 -26.10 -1.45 -13.63
C HIS A 24 -25.83 -2.87 -13.13
N LYS A 25 -26.82 -3.78 -13.18
CA LYS A 25 -26.64 -5.20 -12.82
C LYS A 25 -25.59 -5.90 -13.69
N GLN A 26 -25.58 -5.65 -15.00
CA GLN A 26 -24.56 -6.16 -15.91
C GLN A 26 -23.16 -5.64 -15.53
N GLN A 27 -23.00 -4.33 -15.32
CA GLN A 27 -21.72 -3.78 -14.84
C GLN A 27 -21.27 -4.40 -13.50
N VAL A 28 -22.19 -4.69 -12.58
CA VAL A 28 -21.86 -5.39 -11.33
C VAL A 28 -21.38 -6.81 -11.63
N GLN A 29 -22.14 -7.54 -12.44
CA GLN A 29 -21.90 -8.93 -12.74
C GLN A 29 -20.61 -9.12 -13.54
N ASP A 30 -20.31 -8.23 -14.48
CA ASP A 30 -19.06 -8.20 -15.22
C ASP A 30 -17.86 -8.00 -14.29
N LYS A 31 -17.92 -7.01 -13.39
CA LYS A 31 -16.87 -6.78 -12.37
C LYS A 31 -16.71 -7.95 -11.40
N VAL A 32 -17.80 -8.61 -11.00
CA VAL A 32 -17.75 -9.80 -10.13
C VAL A 32 -17.17 -10.99 -10.88
N SER A 33 -17.53 -11.17 -12.15
CA SER A 33 -17.02 -12.23 -13.00
C SER A 33 -15.54 -12.05 -13.30
N GLU A 34 -15.07 -10.82 -13.52
CA GLU A 34 -13.67 -10.49 -13.76
C GLU A 34 -12.80 -10.84 -12.54
N VAL A 35 -13.26 -10.50 -11.33
CA VAL A 35 -12.58 -10.86 -10.08
C VAL A 35 -12.63 -12.38 -9.81
N SER A 36 -13.68 -13.08 -10.26
CA SER A 36 -13.87 -14.52 -10.03
C SER A 36 -13.28 -15.41 -11.12
N LYS A 37 -12.84 -14.85 -12.26
CA LYS A 37 -12.40 -15.62 -13.44
C LYS A 37 -11.11 -16.39 -13.21
N ASP A 38 -10.26 -15.96 -12.27
CA ASP A 38 -8.98 -16.65 -12.02
C ASP A 38 -8.38 -16.39 -10.61
N PRO A 39 -8.94 -17.02 -9.55
CA PRO A 39 -8.47 -16.83 -8.18
C PRO A 39 -7.03 -17.36 -7.97
N LEU A 40 -6.60 -18.36 -8.73
CA LEU A 40 -5.26 -18.92 -8.62
C LEU A 40 -4.20 -17.97 -9.19
N ASN A 41 -4.49 -17.37 -10.34
CA ASN A 41 -3.57 -16.42 -10.98
C ASN A 41 -3.42 -15.14 -10.16
N SER A 42 -4.53 -14.58 -9.64
CA SER A 42 -4.47 -13.42 -8.74
C SER A 42 -3.68 -13.71 -7.45
N GLN A 43 -3.87 -14.89 -6.85
CA GLN A 43 -3.07 -15.33 -5.71
C GLN A 43 -1.59 -15.49 -6.04
N MET A 44 -1.25 -16.07 -7.20
CA MET A 44 0.13 -16.25 -7.64
C MET A 44 0.82 -14.90 -7.88
N ARG A 45 0.14 -13.97 -8.54
CA ARG A 45 0.60 -12.58 -8.76
C ARG A 45 0.83 -11.83 -7.45
N PHE A 46 -0.07 -11.98 -6.48
CA PHE A 46 0.10 -11.43 -5.13
C PHE A 46 1.33 -12.01 -4.40
N ILE A 47 1.54 -13.33 -4.51
CA ILE A 47 2.70 -13.98 -3.88
C ILE A 47 4.00 -13.45 -4.49
N ASP A 48 4.06 -13.32 -5.82
CA ASP A 48 5.25 -12.78 -6.49
C ASP A 48 5.49 -11.32 -6.13
N SER A 49 4.46 -10.47 -6.13
CA SER A 49 4.62 -9.05 -5.83
C SER A 49 5.02 -8.78 -4.37
N LYS A 50 4.61 -9.64 -3.43
CA LYS A 50 4.99 -9.59 -2.00
C LYS A 50 6.43 -10.04 -1.72
N LYS A 51 7.03 -10.84 -2.60
CA LYS A 51 8.32 -11.47 -2.37
C LYS A 51 9.44 -10.42 -2.42
N LEU A 52 10.36 -10.49 -1.44
CA LEU A 52 11.60 -9.72 -1.51
C LEU A 52 12.49 -10.35 -2.56
N ARG A 53 12.95 -9.55 -3.51
CA ARG A 53 13.93 -9.94 -4.52
C ARG A 53 15.31 -9.55 -4.05
N TRP A 54 16.34 -10.22 -4.56
CA TRP A 54 17.73 -9.99 -4.14
C TRP A 54 18.16 -8.52 -4.24
N TYR A 55 17.68 -7.80 -5.26
CA TYR A 55 17.98 -6.38 -5.45
C TYR A 55 17.31 -5.47 -4.42
N ASP A 56 16.22 -5.90 -3.76
CA ASP A 56 15.61 -5.11 -2.68
C ASP A 56 16.55 -4.98 -1.48
N TYR A 57 17.34 -6.02 -1.22
CA TYR A 57 18.35 -6.00 -0.16
C TYR A 57 19.47 -5.01 -0.50
N LEU A 58 19.90 -4.96 -1.77
CA LEU A 58 20.86 -3.96 -2.23
C LEU A 58 20.29 -2.53 -2.12
N ILE A 59 19.03 -2.32 -2.51
CA ILE A 59 18.36 -1.03 -2.38
C ILE A 59 18.29 -0.61 -0.91
N ALA A 60 17.88 -1.51 -0.01
CA ALA A 60 17.81 -1.24 1.42
C ALA A 60 19.19 -0.85 1.97
N LEU A 61 20.24 -1.62 1.63
CA LEU A 61 21.60 -1.35 2.08
C LEU A 61 22.14 -0.02 1.53
N PHE A 62 21.89 0.27 0.26
CA PHE A 62 22.31 1.52 -0.38
C PHE A 62 21.63 2.73 0.26
N ILE A 63 20.31 2.67 0.49
CA ILE A 63 19.56 3.73 1.18
C ILE A 63 20.08 3.92 2.60
N SER A 64 20.29 2.83 3.34
CA SER A 64 20.86 2.89 4.69
C SER A 64 22.25 3.54 4.70
N ALA A 65 23.13 3.17 3.76
CA ALA A 65 24.47 3.77 3.65
C ALA A 65 24.41 5.28 3.39
N ILE A 66 23.48 5.74 2.54
CA ILE A 66 23.24 7.16 2.31
C ILE A 66 22.80 7.86 3.60
N ILE A 67 21.83 7.28 4.33
CA ILE A 67 21.31 7.86 5.57
C ILE A 67 22.40 7.94 6.64
N ILE A 68 23.23 6.90 6.77
CA ILE A 68 24.37 6.89 7.69
C ILE A 68 25.37 7.98 7.31
N GLY A 69 25.72 8.09 6.03
CA GLY A 69 26.59 9.16 5.54
C GLY A 69 26.05 10.55 5.86
N PHE A 70 24.76 10.79 5.65
CA PHE A 70 24.11 12.04 6.07
C PHE A 70 24.14 12.24 7.58
N SER A 71 23.98 11.18 8.37
CA SER A 71 24.03 11.26 9.83
C SER A 71 25.40 11.72 10.32
N PHE A 72 26.49 11.20 9.74
CA PHE A 72 27.85 11.66 10.04
C PHE A 72 28.08 13.12 9.62
N ILE A 73 27.61 13.52 8.43
CA ILE A 73 27.72 14.90 7.96
C ILE A 73 27.01 15.84 8.95
N ILE A 74 25.81 15.50 9.38
CA ILE A 74 25.05 16.33 10.34
C ILE A 74 25.73 16.34 11.72
N GLY A 75 26.20 15.19 12.22
CA GLY A 75 26.92 15.12 13.50
C GLY A 75 28.16 16.02 13.53
N ILE A 76 29.01 15.90 12.50
CA ILE A 76 30.28 16.65 12.42
C ILE A 76 30.03 18.14 12.14
N PHE A 77 29.17 18.50 11.18
CA PHE A 77 29.03 19.90 10.77
C PHE A 77 28.04 20.70 11.60
N ALA A 78 26.91 20.11 11.98
CA ALA A 78 25.87 20.83 12.74
C ALA A 78 26.14 20.80 14.24
N PHE A 79 26.54 19.65 14.77
CA PHE A 79 26.76 19.46 16.22
C PHE A 79 28.22 19.54 16.65
N LYS A 80 29.18 19.47 15.69
CA LYS A 80 30.63 19.46 15.96
C LYS A 80 31.06 18.36 16.93
N ASP A 81 30.28 17.29 16.98
CA ASP A 81 30.42 16.21 17.94
C ASP A 81 30.01 14.90 17.25
N ILE A 82 30.95 13.98 17.14
CA ILE A 82 30.76 12.71 16.43
C ILE A 82 29.82 11.78 17.20
N ASP A 83 29.75 11.92 18.53
CA ASP A 83 28.91 11.11 19.41
C ASP A 83 27.42 11.41 19.15
N LYS A 84 27.10 12.62 18.65
CA LYS A 84 25.74 12.99 18.25
C LYS A 84 25.27 12.27 16.98
N THR A 85 26.17 11.63 16.24
CA THR A 85 25.82 10.80 15.07
C THR A 85 24.91 9.64 15.47
N GLU A 86 25.10 9.06 16.65
CA GLU A 86 24.24 7.99 17.20
C GLU A 86 22.79 8.46 17.32
N TRP A 87 22.59 9.66 17.88
CA TRP A 87 21.27 10.26 18.11
C TRP A 87 20.55 10.52 16.80
N ILE A 88 21.27 11.03 15.80
CA ILE A 88 20.74 11.30 14.46
C ILE A 88 20.36 10.00 13.74
N THR A 89 21.23 9.00 13.81
CA THR A 89 20.98 7.68 13.21
C THR A 89 19.77 7.01 13.83
N THR A 90 19.63 7.12 15.16
CA THR A 90 18.46 6.64 15.91
C THR A 90 17.18 7.38 15.51
N ALA A 91 17.23 8.69 15.32
CA ALA A 91 16.10 9.46 14.81
C ALA A 91 15.65 8.98 13.42
N PHE A 92 16.59 8.70 12.51
CA PHE A 92 16.26 8.12 11.20
C PHE A 92 15.69 6.70 11.28
N ALA A 93 16.15 5.88 12.24
CA ALA A 93 15.53 4.58 12.50
C ALA A 93 14.07 4.74 12.95
N LEU A 94 13.78 5.68 13.85
CA LEU A 94 12.41 6.00 14.28
C LEU A 94 11.54 6.50 13.12
N LEU A 95 12.08 7.36 12.24
CA LEU A 95 11.38 7.79 11.03
C LEU A 95 11.08 6.63 10.08
N SER A 96 11.95 5.61 10.03
CA SER A 96 11.72 4.39 9.23
C SER A 96 10.56 3.56 9.81
N ILE A 97 10.46 3.45 11.14
CA ILE A 97 9.32 2.82 11.82
C ILE A 97 8.02 3.61 11.55
N LEU A 98 8.08 4.93 11.64
CA LEU A 98 6.93 5.78 11.36
C LEU A 98 6.47 5.62 9.90
N SER A 99 7.40 5.57 8.95
CA SER A 99 7.11 5.28 7.55
C SER A 99 6.44 3.91 7.37
N TRP A 100 6.92 2.89 8.09
CA TRP A 100 6.30 1.57 8.11
C TRP A 100 4.86 1.59 8.62
N LEU A 101 4.59 2.33 9.71
CA LEU A 101 3.24 2.51 10.25
C LEU A 101 2.31 3.23 9.27
N ILE A 102 2.78 4.27 8.59
CA ILE A 102 2.01 4.99 7.56
C ILE A 102 1.62 4.03 6.43
N ILE A 103 2.56 3.22 5.93
CA ILE A 103 2.26 2.22 4.89
C ILE A 103 1.23 1.21 5.40
N GLY A 104 1.36 0.77 6.66
CA GLY A 104 0.38 -0.10 7.32
C GLY A 104 -1.02 0.53 7.39
N TYR A 105 -1.10 1.82 7.73
CA TYR A 105 -2.35 2.58 7.76
C TYR A 105 -2.99 2.71 6.38
N ILE A 106 -2.21 3.07 5.35
CA ILE A 106 -2.69 3.18 3.96
C ILE A 106 -3.28 1.84 3.51
N LYS A 107 -2.55 0.74 3.72
CA LYS A 107 -3.03 -0.62 3.42
C LYS A 107 -4.32 -0.95 4.16
N ASN A 108 -4.39 -0.70 5.47
CA ASN A 108 -5.59 -0.98 6.25
C ASN A 108 -6.79 -0.16 5.76
N ARG A 109 -6.58 1.09 5.34
CA ARG A 109 -7.62 1.94 4.76
C ARG A 109 -8.12 1.42 3.42
N GLN A 110 -7.24 0.87 2.57
CA GLN A 110 -7.62 0.23 1.30
C GLN A 110 -8.46 -1.03 1.54
N VAL A 111 -8.01 -1.89 2.46
CA VAL A 111 -8.74 -3.10 2.87
C VAL A 111 -10.11 -2.77 3.45
N ALA A 112 -10.20 -1.76 4.31
CA ALA A 112 -11.48 -1.32 4.89
C ALA A 112 -12.45 -0.84 3.80
N LYS A 113 -11.98 -0.07 2.82
CA LYS A 113 -12.81 0.36 1.68
C LYS A 113 -13.31 -0.83 0.85
N PHE A 114 -12.48 -1.86 0.66
CA PHE A 114 -12.86 -3.06 -0.08
C PHE A 114 -13.98 -3.83 0.61
N TYR A 115 -13.87 -4.08 1.92
CA TYR A 115 -14.88 -4.84 2.67
C TYR A 115 -16.15 -4.06 3.00
N ASN A 116 -16.10 -2.72 2.95
CA ASN A 116 -17.28 -1.87 3.11
C ASN A 116 -18.22 -1.96 1.89
N ASP A 117 -17.73 -2.40 0.72
CA ASP A 117 -18.58 -2.71 -0.42
C ASP A 117 -19.30 -4.06 -0.20
N THR A 118 -20.63 -4.01 -0.08
CA THR A 118 -21.48 -5.18 0.14
C THR A 118 -21.33 -6.24 -0.94
N ARG A 119 -20.92 -5.87 -2.15
CA ARG A 119 -20.73 -6.79 -3.29
C ARG A 119 -19.44 -7.60 -3.21
N ARG A 120 -18.46 -7.12 -2.43
CA ARG A 120 -17.09 -7.66 -2.38
C ARG A 120 -16.72 -8.22 -1.00
N ARG A 121 -17.65 -8.16 -0.04
CA ARG A 121 -17.43 -8.54 1.36
C ARG A 121 -16.84 -9.94 1.57
N TYR A 122 -17.17 -10.91 0.71
CA TYR A 122 -16.68 -12.29 0.80
C TYR A 122 -15.56 -12.61 -0.20
N GLN A 123 -15.06 -11.60 -0.93
CA GLN A 123 -13.96 -11.77 -1.87
C GLN A 123 -12.61 -11.52 -1.17
N THR A 124 -11.55 -12.13 -1.72
CA THR A 124 -10.20 -11.94 -1.21
C THR A 124 -9.61 -10.61 -1.69
N THR A 125 -8.89 -9.89 -0.83
CA THR A 125 -8.20 -8.64 -1.21
C THR A 125 -6.86 -8.85 -1.89
N LEU A 126 -6.52 -10.10 -2.27
CA LEU A 126 -5.22 -10.51 -2.80
C LEU A 126 -4.91 -9.85 -4.15
N SER A 127 -4.52 -8.58 -4.09
CA SER A 127 -4.20 -7.73 -5.23
C SER A 127 -2.70 -7.51 -5.34
N GLU A 128 -2.20 -7.37 -6.56
CA GLU A 128 -0.78 -7.09 -6.80
C GLU A 128 -0.28 -5.87 -6.03
N GLU A 129 -1.12 -4.83 -5.95
CA GLU A 129 -0.87 -3.58 -5.21
C GLU A 129 -0.65 -3.81 -3.71
N GLU A 130 -1.49 -4.64 -3.07
CA GLU A 130 -1.33 -4.99 -1.66
C GLU A 130 -0.02 -5.76 -1.42
N GLY A 131 0.36 -6.63 -2.36
CA GLY A 131 1.63 -7.36 -2.30
C GLY A 131 2.82 -6.40 -2.42
N PHE A 132 2.76 -5.43 -3.33
CA PHE A 132 3.79 -4.40 -3.47
C PHE A 132 3.92 -3.53 -2.20
N LEU A 133 2.81 -3.10 -1.60
CA LEU A 133 2.83 -2.38 -0.32
C LEU A 133 3.45 -3.21 0.80
N ARG A 134 3.17 -4.52 0.86
CA ARG A 134 3.82 -5.43 1.82
C ARG A 134 5.32 -5.57 1.57
N ARG A 135 5.76 -5.53 0.30
CA ARG A 135 7.18 -5.58 -0.06
C ARG A 135 7.90 -4.29 0.37
N ILE A 136 7.35 -3.12 0.06
CA ILE A 136 7.89 -1.82 0.52
C ILE A 136 7.95 -1.78 2.05
N SER A 137 6.90 -2.24 2.72
CA SER A 137 6.85 -2.32 4.19
C SER A 137 8.01 -3.16 4.75
N LYS A 138 8.37 -4.28 4.13
CA LYS A 138 9.55 -5.07 4.53
C LYS A 138 10.87 -4.33 4.26
N ILE A 139 10.99 -3.63 3.14
CA ILE A 139 12.18 -2.82 2.82
C ILE A 139 12.38 -1.72 3.87
N ALA A 140 11.31 -1.02 4.26
CA ALA A 140 11.37 -0.02 5.33
C ALA A 140 11.83 -0.62 6.67
N LEU A 141 11.35 -1.83 7.02
CA LEU A 141 11.82 -2.55 8.20
C LEU A 141 13.29 -2.98 8.09
N LEU A 142 13.74 -3.41 6.92
CA LEU A 142 15.15 -3.76 6.69
C LEU A 142 16.06 -2.53 6.87
N ILE A 143 15.66 -1.38 6.32
CA ILE A 143 16.38 -0.11 6.51
C ILE A 143 16.43 0.23 7.99
N CYS A 144 15.30 0.15 8.70
CA CYS A 144 15.26 0.39 10.14
C CYS A 144 16.21 -0.54 10.89
N LEU A 145 16.21 -1.83 10.58
CA LEU A 145 17.06 -2.82 11.23
C LEU A 145 18.56 -2.50 11.04
N VAL A 146 18.96 -2.14 9.81
CA VAL A 146 20.34 -1.72 9.53
C VAL A 146 20.70 -0.48 10.34
N LEU A 147 19.83 0.55 10.36
CA LEU A 147 20.07 1.78 11.09
C LEU A 147 20.18 1.56 12.61
N THR A 148 19.34 0.69 13.17
CA THR A 148 19.39 0.33 14.59
C THR A 148 20.69 -0.41 14.92
N ILE A 149 21.11 -1.37 14.09
CA ILE A 149 22.39 -2.06 14.28
C ILE A 149 23.55 -1.06 14.23
N THR A 150 23.56 -0.15 13.27
CA THR A 150 24.62 0.86 13.18
C THR A 150 24.62 1.83 14.34
N SER A 151 23.45 2.22 14.84
CA SER A 151 23.34 3.05 16.05
C SER A 151 23.95 2.32 17.25
N ILE A 152 23.62 1.04 17.45
CA ILE A 152 24.20 0.23 18.53
C ILE A 152 25.73 0.11 18.39
N ILE A 153 26.24 -0.08 17.17
CA ILE A 153 27.69 -0.16 16.93
C ILE A 153 28.35 1.16 17.34
N ILE A 154 27.84 2.31 16.86
CA ILE A 154 28.38 3.63 17.21
C ILE A 154 28.35 3.85 18.73
N TRP A 155 27.26 3.45 19.39
CA TRP A 155 27.15 3.56 20.85
C TRP A 155 28.19 2.71 21.61
N VAL A 156 28.50 1.51 21.10
CA VAL A 156 29.49 0.59 21.72
C VAL A 156 30.93 0.97 21.40
N THR A 157 31.18 1.58 20.23
CA THR A 157 32.50 2.08 19.82
C THR A 157 32.53 3.61 19.91
N PRO A 158 32.66 4.18 21.13
CA PRO A 158 32.88 5.61 21.32
C PRO A 158 34.22 6.07 20.74
#